data_AF-A0A2K6F7F0-F1
#
_entry.id   AF-A0A2K6F7F0-F1
#
_cell.length_a   1.000
_cell.length_b   1.000
_cell.length_c   1.000
_cell.angle_alpha   90.00
_cell.angle_beta   90.00
_cell.angle_gamma   90.00
#
_symmetry.space_group_name_H-M   'P 1'
#
loop_
_entity.id
_entity.type
_entity.pdbx_description
1 polymer ?
#
loop_
_entity_poly.entity_id
_entity_poly.type
_entity_poly.pdbx_seq_one_letter_code
_entity_poly.pdbx_strand_id
1 'polypeptide(L)'
;MISQRTSQCLRVSVQSELEQRSELRRESGKVSSACGSATRTGTSVRTELATAAHASGEVDEDPGANLFPPPLPRPRICMWKYLDIHSMHRLEKTANIEEMREVLAELLELGCPEQSLRDAITLDLFSHALIFCRQQCFSLEQTSTACALLQDLHKACVATPLGNVEECYRYFTSVLFCHGVRRPPFSIDLFKEEQLLNLADYVVNTYFRHFKLYKYVFTPQVRLDLSLTYMGLQPPKLWPEGKMDKGESKEVKEQAVTPQEEELETVAQPEQEPSQIHILQTYIKTQLNKELGQLQQLVEERLKASEERLSSKLTTLERPFQPPLAKGKNKTK
;
A
#
# COMPACT_ATOMS: atom_id res chain seq x y z
N MET A 1 -30.24 16.83 -55.78
CA MET A 1 -29.38 15.98 -56.65
C MET A 1 -27.93 16.37 -56.42
N ILE A 2 -27.25 15.67 -55.51
CA ILE A 2 -25.83 15.91 -55.21
C ILE A 2 -25.14 14.54 -55.10
N SER A 3 -24.24 14.32 -56.08
CA SER A 3 -23.04 13.49 -56.11
C SER A 3 -23.08 12.01 -55.68
N GLN A 4 -23.22 11.12 -56.67
CA GLN A 4 -22.83 9.69 -56.61
C GLN A 4 -21.33 9.45 -56.90
N ARG A 5 -20.52 10.50 -57.11
CA ARG A 5 -19.13 10.37 -57.59
C ARG A 5 -18.07 10.16 -56.50
N THR A 6 -18.37 10.44 -55.23
CA THR A 6 -17.38 10.31 -54.13
C THR A 6 -17.19 8.86 -53.67
N SER A 7 -18.21 8.00 -53.80
CA SER A 7 -18.13 6.60 -53.37
C SER A 7 -17.26 5.71 -54.29
N GLN A 8 -17.07 6.12 -55.55
CA GLN A 8 -16.31 5.33 -56.52
C GLN A 8 -14.79 5.54 -56.36
N CYS A 9 -14.35 6.74 -55.95
CA CYS A 9 -12.93 7.05 -55.75
C CYS A 9 -12.36 6.40 -54.47
N LEU A 10 -13.15 6.36 -53.40
CA LEU A 10 -12.77 5.67 -52.15
C LEU A 10 -12.64 4.15 -52.32
N ARG A 11 -13.44 3.54 -53.21
CA ARG A 11 -13.40 2.08 -53.45
C ARG A 11 -12.14 1.64 -54.19
N VAL A 12 -11.62 2.48 -55.08
CA VAL A 12 -10.40 2.19 -55.86
C VAL A 12 -9.14 2.31 -54.99
N SER A 13 -9.11 3.26 -54.05
CA SER A 13 -7.97 3.42 -53.12
C SER A 13 -7.81 2.23 -52.18
N VAL A 14 -8.92 1.64 -51.71
CA VAL A 14 -8.90 0.49 -50.79
C VAL A 14 -8.48 -0.82 -51.48
N GLN A 15 -8.72 -0.96 -52.79
CA GLN A 15 -8.29 -2.14 -53.55
C GLN A 15 -6.79 -2.13 -53.85
N SER A 16 -6.22 -0.95 -54.14
CA SER A 16 -4.78 -0.81 -54.42
C SER A 16 -3.90 -1.10 -53.20
N GLU A 17 -4.33 -0.72 -51.99
CA GLU A 17 -3.58 -1.03 -50.75
C GLU A 17 -3.66 -2.52 -50.36
N LEU A 18 -4.74 -3.22 -50.76
CA LEU A 18 -4.90 -4.65 -50.50
C LEU A 18 -4.00 -5.49 -51.43
N GLU A 19 -3.83 -5.07 -52.68
CA GLU A 19 -2.94 -5.72 -53.64
C GLU A 19 -1.46 -5.55 -53.24
N GLN A 20 -1.04 -4.37 -52.82
CA GLN A 20 0.33 -4.13 -52.31
C GLN A 20 0.68 -4.97 -51.08
N ARG A 21 -0.29 -5.19 -50.17
CA ARG A 21 -0.10 -6.09 -49.01
C ARG A 21 -0.02 -7.57 -49.38
N SER A 22 -0.58 -7.95 -50.52
CA SER A 22 -0.55 -9.33 -51.02
C SER A 22 0.76 -9.68 -51.74
N GLU A 23 1.38 -8.71 -52.42
CA GLU A 23 2.68 -8.88 -53.09
C GLU A 23 3.83 -9.00 -52.08
N LEU A 24 3.81 -8.20 -51.02
CA LEU A 24 4.81 -8.24 -49.94
C LEU A 24 4.78 -9.54 -49.12
N ARG A 25 3.63 -10.23 -49.08
CA ARG A 25 3.50 -11.55 -48.45
C ARG A 25 4.03 -12.69 -49.34
N ARG A 26 4.07 -12.50 -50.67
CA ARG A 26 4.49 -13.53 -51.63
C ARG A 26 6.02 -13.67 -51.75
N GLU A 27 6.80 -12.67 -51.32
CA GLU A 27 8.27 -12.70 -51.38
C GLU A 27 8.97 -13.36 -50.16
N SER A 28 8.27 -13.64 -49.05
CA SER A 28 8.88 -14.26 -47.86
C SER A 28 9.01 -15.79 -47.93
N GLY A 29 8.57 -16.42 -49.02
CA GLY A 29 8.51 -17.87 -49.19
C GLY A 29 9.49 -18.41 -50.22
N LYS A 30 10.80 -18.30 -49.96
CA LYS A 30 11.87 -19.08 -50.62
C LYS A 30 13.23 -18.70 -50.03
N VAL A 31 13.90 -19.59 -49.30
CA VAL A 31 15.25 -20.10 -49.60
C VAL A 31 15.51 -21.35 -48.72
N SER A 32 16.05 -22.37 -49.37
CA SER A 32 16.29 -23.75 -48.97
C SER A 32 17.60 -23.99 -48.21
N SER A 33 17.53 -24.95 -47.29
CA SER A 33 18.49 -26.04 -46.99
C SER A 33 19.78 -26.13 -47.84
N ALA A 34 20.94 -26.14 -47.18
CA ALA A 34 22.05 -27.07 -47.47
C ALA A 34 23.05 -27.16 -46.30
N CYS A 35 23.44 -28.39 -45.99
CA CYS A 35 24.42 -28.83 -44.99
C CYS A 35 25.86 -28.70 -45.55
N GLY A 36 26.87 -28.49 -44.69
CA GLY A 36 28.28 -28.56 -45.08
C GLY A 36 29.28 -28.22 -43.97
N SER A 37 30.00 -29.25 -43.51
CA SER A 37 31.03 -29.33 -42.48
C SER A 37 32.36 -28.59 -42.76
N ALA A 38 33.08 -28.17 -41.70
CA ALA A 38 34.42 -28.68 -41.29
C ALA A 38 35.42 -27.63 -40.71
N THR A 39 36.11 -28.07 -39.63
CA THR A 39 37.46 -27.69 -39.09
C THR A 39 37.69 -26.28 -38.54
N ARG A 40 37.85 -26.10 -37.20
CA ARG A 40 39.01 -26.32 -36.29
C ARG A 40 40.01 -25.15 -36.25
N THR A 41 40.01 -24.45 -35.10
CA THR A 41 41.13 -24.00 -34.22
C THR A 41 40.57 -22.83 -33.40
N GLY A 42 40.51 -22.79 -32.07
CA GLY A 42 41.33 -23.39 -31.04
C GLY A 42 41.95 -22.27 -30.21
N THR A 43 41.29 -21.79 -29.16
CA THR A 43 41.98 -21.23 -27.98
C THR A 43 41.12 -21.39 -26.75
N SER A 44 41.73 -22.04 -25.76
CA SER A 44 41.25 -22.48 -24.47
C SER A 44 41.36 -21.35 -23.44
N VAL A 45 40.30 -21.10 -22.65
CA VAL A 45 40.42 -20.94 -21.19
C VAL A 45 39.16 -21.56 -20.57
N ARG A 46 39.38 -22.71 -19.93
CA ARG A 46 38.42 -23.50 -19.16
C ARG A 46 38.60 -23.13 -17.69
N THR A 47 37.55 -22.63 -17.05
CA THR A 47 37.44 -22.68 -15.59
C THR A 47 36.17 -23.45 -15.27
N GLU A 48 36.32 -24.76 -15.17
CA GLU A 48 35.35 -25.64 -14.52
C GLU A 48 35.77 -25.80 -13.05
N LEU A 49 34.86 -25.54 -12.12
CA LEU A 49 34.78 -26.35 -10.92
C LEU A 49 33.31 -26.68 -10.69
N ALA A 50 33.00 -27.95 -10.90
CA ALA A 50 31.68 -28.51 -10.66
C ALA A 50 31.55 -28.99 -9.21
N THR A 51 30.30 -28.98 -8.75
CA THR A 51 29.72 -29.89 -7.73
C THR A 51 30.13 -29.70 -6.27
N ALA A 52 29.22 -29.12 -5.49
CA ALA A 52 28.81 -29.69 -4.21
C ALA A 52 27.30 -29.41 -4.03
N ALA A 53 26.50 -30.45 -4.22
CA ALA A 53 25.16 -30.50 -3.67
C ALA A 53 25.24 -30.91 -2.20
N HIS A 54 24.24 -30.46 -1.45
CA HIS A 54 23.83 -30.83 -0.08
C HIS A 54 24.20 -29.89 1.07
N ALA A 55 23.10 -29.45 1.69
CA ALA A 55 22.87 -29.29 3.12
C ALA A 55 23.59 -28.13 3.82
N SER A 56 22.83 -27.06 4.07
CA SER A 56 22.92 -26.16 5.23
C SER A 56 21.89 -25.05 5.03
N GLY A 57 20.89 -24.82 5.87
CA GLY A 57 20.43 -25.56 7.03
C GLY A 57 18.93 -25.31 7.14
N GLU A 58 18.22 -26.26 7.72
CA GLU A 58 16.92 -25.97 8.31
C GLU A 58 17.16 -24.84 9.32
N VAL A 59 16.75 -23.63 8.95
CA VAL A 59 16.50 -22.60 9.95
C VAL A 59 15.34 -23.16 10.74
N ASP A 60 15.63 -23.53 11.98
CA ASP A 60 14.68 -23.72 13.05
C ASP A 60 13.87 -22.43 13.18
N GLU A 61 12.87 -22.27 12.31
CA GLU A 61 11.88 -21.21 12.38
C GLU A 61 11.04 -21.54 13.61
N ASP A 62 11.46 -20.96 14.74
CA ASP A 62 10.62 -20.71 15.90
C ASP A 62 9.19 -20.41 15.41
N PRO A 63 8.15 -21.16 15.83
CA PRO A 63 6.77 -20.91 15.43
C PRO A 63 6.20 -19.65 16.12
N GLY A 64 7.06 -18.65 16.35
CA GLY A 64 6.67 -17.28 16.56
C GLY A 64 6.05 -16.78 15.26
N ALA A 65 4.74 -16.56 15.30
CA ALA A 65 4.00 -15.93 14.20
C ALA A 65 4.83 -14.80 13.62
N ASN A 66 5.26 -14.93 12.37
CA ASN A 66 5.88 -13.85 11.62
C ASN A 66 4.90 -12.66 11.64
N LEU A 67 5.08 -11.74 12.59
CA LEU A 67 4.21 -10.57 12.80
C LEU A 67 4.28 -9.60 11.62
N PHE A 68 5.28 -9.81 10.76
CA PHE A 68 5.49 -9.04 9.55
C PHE A 68 4.72 -9.65 8.39
N PRO A 69 4.01 -8.82 7.62
CA PRO A 69 3.31 -9.29 6.45
C PRO A 69 4.31 -9.87 5.42
N PRO A 70 3.92 -10.91 4.67
CA PRO A 70 4.79 -11.46 3.64
C PRO A 70 5.17 -10.37 2.64
N PRO A 71 6.41 -10.40 2.11
CA PRO A 71 6.87 -9.40 1.16
C PRO A 71 5.99 -9.43 -0.09
N LEU A 72 5.70 -8.23 -0.62
CA LEU A 72 4.92 -8.10 -1.86
C LEU A 72 5.59 -8.87 -3.01
N PRO A 73 4.81 -9.52 -3.89
CA PRO A 73 5.35 -10.25 -5.01
C PRO A 73 6.16 -9.33 -5.94
N ARG A 74 7.14 -9.91 -6.65
CA ARG A 74 7.91 -9.13 -7.64
C ARG A 74 7.01 -8.77 -8.83
N PRO A 75 7.05 -7.51 -9.32
CA PRO A 75 6.35 -7.11 -10.53
C PRO A 75 6.74 -8.00 -11.72
N ARG A 76 5.73 -8.47 -12.45
CA ARG A 76 5.87 -9.32 -13.64
C ARG A 76 4.84 -8.91 -14.68
N ILE A 77 5.02 -9.37 -15.91
CA ILE A 77 4.07 -9.14 -17.01
C ILE A 77 2.77 -9.89 -16.69
N CYS A 78 1.64 -9.17 -16.63
CA CYS A 78 0.32 -9.71 -16.27
C CYS A 78 -0.59 -10.09 -17.46
N MET A 79 -0.06 -10.14 -18.68
CA MET A 79 -0.86 -10.47 -19.87
C MET A 79 -1.42 -11.91 -19.79
N TRP A 80 -2.72 -12.08 -20.01
CA TRP A 80 -3.43 -13.38 -19.96
C TRP A 80 -3.31 -14.15 -18.64
N LYS A 81 -2.98 -13.48 -17.53
CA LYS A 81 -2.69 -14.13 -16.25
C LYS A 81 -3.93 -14.76 -15.60
N TYR A 82 -5.06 -14.05 -15.65
CA TYR A 82 -6.32 -14.46 -15.03
C TYR A 82 -7.45 -14.58 -16.04
N LEU A 83 -7.51 -13.65 -17.00
CA LEU A 83 -8.45 -13.69 -18.11
C LEU A 83 -7.71 -14.17 -19.35
N ASP A 84 -8.01 -15.39 -19.81
CA ASP A 84 -7.44 -15.96 -21.03
C ASP A 84 -8.06 -15.33 -22.30
N ILE A 85 -7.50 -15.71 -23.46
CA ILE A 85 -7.93 -15.17 -24.76
C ILE A 85 -9.42 -15.49 -25.02
N HIS A 86 -9.86 -16.69 -24.65
CA HIS A 86 -11.24 -17.12 -24.86
C HIS A 86 -12.22 -16.33 -23.97
N SER A 87 -11.88 -16.16 -22.70
CA SER A 87 -12.64 -15.39 -21.71
C SER A 87 -12.76 -13.93 -22.12
N MET A 88 -11.67 -13.33 -22.62
CA MET A 88 -11.72 -11.95 -23.13
C MET A 88 -12.60 -11.81 -24.36
N HIS A 89 -12.56 -12.75 -25.31
CA HIS A 89 -13.48 -12.73 -26.44
C HIS A 89 -14.95 -12.96 -26.04
N ARG A 90 -15.20 -13.76 -24.99
CA ARG A 90 -16.55 -13.88 -24.41
C ARG A 90 -17.00 -12.55 -23.84
N LEU A 91 -16.14 -11.89 -23.05
CA LEU A 91 -16.42 -10.58 -22.47
C LEU A 91 -16.60 -9.49 -23.52
N GLU A 92 -15.85 -9.50 -24.62
CA GLU A 92 -15.98 -8.53 -25.71
C GLU A 92 -17.35 -8.61 -26.41
N LYS A 93 -17.93 -9.81 -26.51
CA LYS A 93 -19.24 -10.03 -27.14
C LYS A 93 -20.42 -9.57 -26.29
N THR A 94 -20.22 -9.30 -25.01
CA THR A 94 -21.31 -8.87 -24.12
C THR A 94 -21.70 -7.42 -24.42
N ALA A 95 -22.94 -7.22 -24.86
CA ALA A 95 -23.48 -5.90 -25.17
C ALA A 95 -24.06 -5.23 -23.94
N ASN A 96 -24.66 -6.01 -23.04
CA ASN A 96 -25.31 -5.50 -21.83
C ASN A 96 -24.40 -5.60 -20.60
N ILE A 97 -24.61 -4.71 -19.62
CA ILE A 97 -23.83 -4.70 -18.37
C ILE A 97 -24.13 -5.95 -17.55
N GLU A 98 -25.40 -6.37 -17.49
CA GLU A 98 -25.79 -7.57 -16.74
C GLU A 98 -25.16 -8.84 -17.32
N GLU A 99 -25.18 -9.01 -18.65
CA GLU A 99 -24.52 -10.15 -19.31
C GLU A 99 -23.01 -10.17 -19.04
N MET A 100 -22.37 -9.00 -19.02
CA MET A 100 -20.95 -8.87 -18.68
C MET A 100 -20.69 -9.28 -17.23
N ARG A 101 -21.59 -8.93 -16.29
CA ARG A 101 -21.49 -9.32 -14.88
C ARG A 101 -21.63 -10.83 -14.69
N GLU A 102 -22.59 -11.46 -15.36
CA GLU A 102 -22.76 -12.92 -15.32
C GLU A 102 -21.50 -13.64 -15.83
N VAL A 103 -20.99 -13.25 -16.99
CA VAL A 103 -19.76 -13.84 -17.54
C VAL A 103 -18.56 -13.60 -16.61
N LEU A 104 -18.44 -12.41 -16.00
CA LEU A 104 -17.40 -12.15 -15.01
C LEU A 104 -17.52 -13.02 -13.76
N ALA A 105 -18.74 -13.24 -13.26
CA ALA A 105 -18.98 -14.06 -12.09
C ALA A 105 -18.56 -15.52 -12.33
N GLU A 106 -18.87 -16.06 -13.51
CA GLU A 106 -18.40 -17.38 -13.95
C GLU A 106 -16.87 -17.44 -14.03
N LEU A 107 -16.24 -16.42 -14.63
CA LEU A 107 -14.78 -16.40 -14.86
C LEU A 107 -13.95 -16.20 -13.58
N LEU A 108 -14.50 -15.50 -12.60
CA LEU A 108 -13.87 -15.27 -11.30
C LEU A 108 -14.22 -16.37 -10.28
N GLU A 109 -14.99 -17.38 -10.69
CA GLU A 109 -15.46 -18.50 -9.85
C GLU A 109 -16.17 -18.01 -8.57
N LEU A 110 -16.99 -16.95 -8.70
CA LEU A 110 -17.71 -16.37 -7.56
C LEU A 110 -18.91 -17.26 -7.19
N GLY A 111 -18.98 -17.68 -5.91
CA GLY A 111 -19.91 -18.70 -5.46
C GLY A 111 -21.39 -18.30 -5.51
N CYS A 112 -21.70 -17.02 -5.27
CA CYS A 112 -22.99 -16.32 -5.48
C CYS A 112 -22.83 -14.85 -5.01
N PRO A 113 -22.82 -13.84 -5.89
CA PRO A 113 -22.63 -12.44 -5.47
C PRO A 113 -23.76 -11.91 -4.57
N GLU A 114 -24.96 -12.49 -4.61
CA GLU A 114 -26.11 -12.05 -3.79
C GLU A 114 -25.98 -12.46 -2.31
N GLN A 115 -25.22 -13.52 -2.04
CA GLN A 115 -25.09 -14.11 -0.69
C GLN A 115 -23.82 -13.65 0.02
N SER A 116 -22.85 -13.17 -0.74
CA SER A 116 -21.50 -12.86 -0.31
C SER A 116 -21.17 -11.41 -0.64
N LEU A 117 -21.11 -10.56 0.40
CA LEU A 117 -20.74 -9.14 0.23
C LEU A 117 -19.37 -8.97 -0.44
N ARG A 118 -18.43 -9.88 -0.16
CA ARG A 118 -17.09 -9.86 -0.75
C ARG A 118 -17.13 -10.14 -2.24
N ASP A 119 -17.96 -11.08 -2.66
CA ASP A 119 -18.09 -11.45 -4.08
C ASP A 119 -18.84 -10.35 -4.84
N ALA A 120 -19.88 -9.75 -4.26
CA ALA A 120 -20.56 -8.57 -4.82
C ALA A 120 -19.59 -7.41 -5.08
N ILE A 121 -18.77 -7.05 -4.07
CA ILE A 121 -17.81 -5.95 -4.18
C ILE A 121 -16.71 -6.28 -5.19
N THR A 122 -16.27 -7.53 -5.26
CA THR A 122 -15.28 -7.99 -6.24
C THR A 122 -15.84 -7.91 -7.66
N LEU A 123 -17.07 -8.38 -7.86
CA LEU A 123 -17.77 -8.30 -9.14
C LEU A 123 -17.95 -6.85 -9.58
N ASP A 124 -18.36 -5.96 -8.66
CA ASP A 124 -18.48 -4.54 -8.94
C ASP A 124 -17.15 -3.91 -9.34
N LEU A 125 -16.07 -4.22 -8.62
CA LEU A 125 -14.74 -3.71 -8.94
C LEU A 125 -14.32 -4.07 -10.37
N PHE A 126 -14.46 -5.33 -10.77
CA PHE A 126 -14.07 -5.78 -12.11
C PHE A 126 -15.03 -5.30 -13.20
N SER A 127 -16.33 -5.21 -12.90
CA SER A 127 -17.33 -4.68 -13.84
C SER A 127 -17.03 -3.23 -14.22
N HIS A 128 -16.76 -2.39 -13.21
CA HIS A 128 -16.42 -0.99 -13.45
C HIS A 128 -15.05 -0.86 -14.15
N ALA A 129 -14.09 -1.73 -13.85
CA ALA A 129 -12.80 -1.75 -14.53
C ALA A 129 -12.93 -2.09 -16.02
N LEU A 130 -13.79 -3.05 -16.38
CA LEU A 130 -14.09 -3.36 -17.78
C LEU A 130 -14.80 -2.20 -18.50
N ILE A 131 -15.77 -1.57 -17.84
CA ILE A 131 -16.44 -0.38 -18.40
C ILE A 131 -15.43 0.73 -18.69
N PHE A 132 -14.51 0.98 -17.76
CA PHE A 132 -13.42 1.93 -17.98
C PHE A 132 -12.53 1.54 -19.17
N CYS A 133 -12.09 0.28 -19.25
CA CYS A 133 -11.25 -0.18 -20.37
C CYS A 133 -11.95 -0.03 -21.73
N ARG A 134 -13.27 -0.28 -21.79
CA ARG A 134 -14.09 -0.05 -22.99
C ARG A 134 -14.17 1.43 -23.34
N GLN A 135 -14.35 2.32 -22.37
CA GLN A 135 -14.38 3.78 -22.58
C GLN A 135 -13.04 4.32 -23.10
N GLN A 136 -11.92 3.72 -22.69
CA GLN A 136 -10.58 4.07 -23.15
C GLN A 136 -10.17 3.36 -24.46
N CYS A 137 -11.07 2.56 -25.05
CA CYS A 137 -10.83 1.78 -26.27
C CYS A 137 -9.58 0.89 -26.20
N PHE A 138 -9.34 0.24 -25.06
CA PHE A 138 -8.22 -0.67 -24.88
C PHE A 138 -8.36 -1.95 -25.73
N SER A 139 -7.23 -2.50 -26.17
CA SER A 139 -7.21 -3.81 -26.83
C SER A 139 -7.57 -4.94 -25.85
N LEU A 140 -7.77 -6.16 -26.36
CA LEU A 140 -8.06 -7.32 -25.52
C LEU A 140 -6.89 -7.64 -24.58
N GLU A 141 -5.66 -7.56 -25.08
CA GLU A 141 -4.43 -7.74 -24.31
C GLU A 141 -4.32 -6.69 -23.20
N GLN A 142 -4.60 -5.43 -23.56
CA GLN A 142 -4.57 -4.29 -22.63
C GLN A 142 -5.63 -4.45 -21.53
N THR A 143 -6.86 -4.82 -21.90
CA THR A 143 -7.96 -5.02 -20.94
C THR A 143 -7.67 -6.19 -20.00
N SER A 144 -7.21 -7.33 -20.54
CA SER A 144 -6.78 -8.48 -19.72
C SER A 144 -5.69 -8.08 -18.72
N THR A 145 -4.70 -7.33 -19.19
CA THR A 145 -3.59 -6.86 -18.35
C THR A 145 -4.05 -5.88 -17.28
N ALA A 146 -4.94 -4.92 -17.60
CA ALA A 146 -5.48 -3.96 -16.64
C ALA A 146 -6.28 -4.64 -15.53
N CYS A 147 -7.13 -5.61 -15.88
CA CYS A 147 -7.85 -6.42 -14.90
C CYS A 147 -6.90 -7.24 -14.03
N ALA A 148 -5.89 -7.87 -14.63
CA ALA A 148 -4.93 -8.66 -13.87
C ALA A 148 -4.08 -7.82 -12.91
N LEU A 149 -3.68 -6.62 -13.34
CA LEU A 149 -2.98 -5.65 -12.53
C LEU A 149 -3.84 -5.22 -11.34
N LEU A 150 -5.11 -4.89 -11.57
CA LEU A 150 -6.05 -4.52 -10.51
C LEU A 150 -6.28 -5.68 -9.52
N GLN A 151 -6.36 -6.92 -10.01
CA GLN A 151 -6.50 -8.10 -9.17
C GLN A 151 -5.25 -8.36 -8.31
N ASP A 152 -4.06 -8.22 -8.88
CA ASP A 152 -2.80 -8.34 -8.16
C ASP A 152 -2.64 -7.24 -7.11
N LEU A 153 -3.01 -6.01 -7.45
CA LEU A 153 -3.05 -4.90 -6.51
C LEU A 153 -4.02 -5.21 -5.37
N HIS A 154 -5.23 -5.67 -5.69
CA HIS A 154 -6.21 -6.00 -4.67
C HIS A 154 -5.65 -7.07 -3.71
N LYS A 155 -5.14 -8.18 -4.23
CA LYS A 155 -4.51 -9.24 -3.42
C LYS A 155 -3.38 -8.71 -2.54
N ALA A 156 -2.52 -7.81 -3.06
CA ALA A 156 -1.46 -7.17 -2.29
C ALA A 156 -1.99 -6.28 -1.15
N CYS A 157 -3.06 -5.53 -1.38
CA CYS A 157 -3.67 -4.65 -0.38
C CYS A 157 -4.33 -5.42 0.77
N VAL A 158 -4.93 -6.59 0.46
CA VAL A 158 -5.60 -7.42 1.46
C VAL A 158 -4.67 -8.44 2.14
N ALA A 159 -3.46 -8.65 1.64
CA ALA A 159 -2.52 -9.62 2.18
C ALA A 159 -2.18 -9.39 3.67
N THR A 160 -2.41 -8.18 4.18
CA THR A 160 -2.20 -7.85 5.59
C THR A 160 -3.32 -6.97 6.14
N PRO A 161 -3.75 -7.17 7.39
CA PRO A 161 -4.66 -6.24 8.07
C PRO A 161 -3.99 -4.91 8.44
N LEU A 162 -2.64 -4.84 8.42
CA LEU A 162 -1.88 -3.63 8.72
C LEU A 162 -1.94 -2.63 7.56
N GLY A 163 -1.86 -1.33 7.85
CA GLY A 163 -1.82 -0.29 6.81
C GLY A 163 -0.57 -0.43 5.93
N ASN A 164 -0.77 -0.64 4.63
CA ASN A 164 0.28 -0.87 3.63
C ASN A 164 0.03 -0.09 2.32
N VAL A 165 -0.58 1.09 2.42
CA VAL A 165 -0.99 1.90 1.26
C VAL A 165 0.20 2.27 0.39
N GLU A 166 1.29 2.75 1.01
CA GLU A 166 2.47 3.24 0.31
C GLU A 166 3.19 2.10 -0.41
N GLU A 167 3.35 0.95 0.26
CA GLU A 167 3.95 -0.24 -0.33
C GLU A 167 3.12 -0.76 -1.52
N CYS A 168 1.79 -0.79 -1.37
CA CYS A 168 0.88 -1.21 -2.43
C CYS A 168 0.87 -0.22 -3.60
N TYR A 169 0.97 1.09 -3.34
CA TYR A 169 1.09 2.10 -4.38
C TYR A 169 2.41 1.96 -5.14
N ARG A 170 3.54 1.79 -4.44
CA ARG A 170 4.84 1.52 -5.07
C ARG A 170 4.84 0.24 -5.89
N TYR A 171 4.19 -0.81 -5.39
CA TYR A 171 4.00 -2.06 -6.13
C TYR A 171 3.18 -1.83 -7.40
N PHE A 172 2.03 -1.14 -7.30
CA PHE A 172 1.18 -0.77 -8.43
C PHE A 172 1.96 -0.01 -9.50
N THR A 173 2.66 1.05 -9.11
CA THR A 173 3.48 1.86 -10.03
C THR A 173 4.57 1.02 -10.71
N SER A 174 5.20 0.11 -9.98
CA SER A 174 6.22 -0.78 -10.54
C SER A 174 5.64 -1.76 -11.57
N VAL A 175 4.47 -2.34 -11.31
CA VAL A 175 3.76 -3.20 -12.26
C VAL A 175 3.30 -2.40 -13.47
N LEU A 176 2.82 -1.17 -13.27
CA LEU A 176 2.43 -0.28 -14.37
C LEU A 176 3.60 -0.01 -15.33
N PHE A 177 4.80 0.26 -14.80
CA PHE A 177 6.01 0.44 -15.61
C PHE A 177 6.45 -0.83 -16.34
N CYS A 178 6.15 -2.03 -15.83
CA CYS A 178 6.38 -3.28 -16.56
C CYS A 178 5.60 -3.35 -17.88
N HIS A 179 4.56 -2.53 -18.05
CA HIS A 179 3.70 -2.52 -19.24
C HIS A 179 3.83 -1.26 -20.11
N GLY A 180 4.67 -0.31 -19.70
CA GLY A 180 4.91 0.95 -20.43
C GLY A 180 6.31 1.14 -21.00
N VAL A 181 7.26 0.25 -20.65
CA VAL A 181 8.65 0.36 -21.11
C VAL A 181 9.05 -0.94 -21.80
N ARG A 182 9.70 -0.83 -22.96
CA ARG A 182 10.20 -2.00 -23.70
C ARG A 182 11.53 -2.51 -23.13
N ARG A 183 11.51 -3.54 -22.29
CA ARG A 183 12.71 -4.23 -21.80
C ARG A 183 12.48 -5.73 -21.57
N PRO A 184 12.40 -6.53 -22.65
CA PRO A 184 12.30 -7.99 -22.52
C PRO A 184 13.50 -8.57 -21.74
N PRO A 185 13.32 -9.59 -20.88
CA PRO A 185 12.08 -10.30 -20.54
C PRO A 185 11.23 -9.66 -19.42
N PHE A 186 11.65 -8.54 -18.85
CA PHE A 186 11.08 -7.99 -17.61
C PHE A 186 9.90 -7.05 -17.83
N SER A 187 9.83 -6.39 -18.99
CA SER A 187 8.76 -5.46 -19.33
C SER A 187 8.43 -5.50 -20.82
N ILE A 188 7.18 -5.17 -21.11
CA ILE A 188 6.60 -5.11 -22.46
C ILE A 188 6.02 -3.71 -22.67
N ASP A 189 6.11 -3.21 -23.89
CA ASP A 189 5.49 -1.94 -24.29
C ASP A 189 4.09 -2.23 -24.81
N LEU A 190 3.13 -2.35 -23.88
CA LEU A 190 1.74 -2.71 -24.17
C LEU A 190 0.82 -1.49 -24.18
N PHE A 191 1.05 -0.52 -23.29
CA PHE A 191 0.27 0.70 -23.20
C PHE A 191 1.08 1.90 -23.65
N LYS A 192 0.41 2.84 -24.31
CA LYS A 192 0.97 4.17 -24.55
C LYS A 192 1.03 4.98 -23.26
N GLU A 193 1.86 6.01 -23.22
CA GLU A 193 2.02 6.90 -22.06
C GLU A 193 0.68 7.49 -21.58
N GLU A 194 -0.14 8.02 -22.48
CA GLU A 194 -1.46 8.57 -22.15
C GLU A 194 -2.41 7.50 -21.53
N GLN A 195 -2.36 6.27 -22.04
CA GLN A 195 -3.18 5.17 -21.53
C GLN A 195 -2.75 4.73 -20.14
N LEU A 196 -1.43 4.74 -19.85
CA LEU A 196 -0.89 4.45 -18.52
C LEU A 196 -1.30 5.52 -17.51
N LEU A 197 -1.25 6.79 -17.89
CA LEU A 197 -1.69 7.90 -17.04
C LEU A 197 -3.19 7.78 -16.71
N ASN A 198 -4.03 7.54 -17.73
CA ASN A 198 -5.46 7.34 -17.52
C ASN A 198 -5.75 6.13 -16.60
N LEU A 199 -5.02 5.03 -16.78
CA LEU A 199 -5.15 3.85 -15.92
C LEU A 199 -4.69 4.13 -14.48
N ALA A 200 -3.59 4.84 -14.30
CA ALA A 200 -3.09 5.26 -12.99
C ALA A 200 -4.12 6.15 -12.28
N ASP A 201 -4.62 7.18 -12.95
CA ASP A 201 -5.62 8.09 -12.41
C ASP A 201 -6.92 7.36 -12.08
N TYR A 202 -7.36 6.42 -12.93
CA TYR A 202 -8.52 5.59 -12.64
C TYR A 202 -8.34 4.77 -11.36
N VAL A 203 -7.23 4.04 -11.21
CA VAL A 203 -7.00 3.19 -10.03
C VAL A 203 -6.82 4.03 -8.76
N VAL A 204 -6.18 5.19 -8.84
CA VAL A 204 -6.05 6.11 -7.71
C VAL A 204 -7.41 6.64 -7.26
N ASN A 205 -8.23 7.11 -8.20
CA ASN A 205 -9.52 7.73 -7.89
C ASN A 205 -10.61 6.72 -7.51
N THR A 206 -10.52 5.47 -7.96
CA THR A 206 -11.50 4.43 -7.66
C THR A 206 -11.05 3.53 -6.52
N TYR A 207 -9.89 2.88 -6.63
CA TYR A 207 -9.44 1.88 -5.67
C TYR A 207 -8.77 2.53 -4.45
N PHE A 208 -7.72 3.32 -4.64
CA PHE A 208 -6.96 3.88 -3.52
C PHE A 208 -7.76 4.91 -2.71
N ARG A 209 -8.64 5.68 -3.36
CA ARG A 209 -9.59 6.58 -2.67
C ARG A 209 -10.47 5.84 -1.65
N HIS A 210 -10.84 4.60 -1.95
CA HIS A 210 -11.68 3.75 -1.10
C HIS A 210 -10.88 2.64 -0.41
N PHE A 211 -9.55 2.77 -0.31
CA PHE A 211 -8.65 1.74 0.21
C PHE A 211 -9.09 1.20 1.59
N LYS A 212 -9.49 2.09 2.50
CA LYS A 212 -9.94 1.71 3.85
C LYS A 212 -11.18 0.82 3.83
N LEU A 213 -12.10 1.03 2.88
CA LEU A 213 -13.33 0.23 2.74
C LEU A 213 -13.00 -1.18 2.24
N TYR A 214 -12.17 -1.29 1.20
CA TYR A 214 -11.67 -2.59 0.74
C TYR A 214 -10.94 -3.32 1.85
N LYS A 215 -10.08 -2.63 2.60
CA LYS A 215 -9.35 -3.27 3.69
C LYS A 215 -10.30 -3.78 4.78
N TYR A 216 -11.28 -2.98 5.19
CA TYR A 216 -12.26 -3.36 6.20
C TYR A 216 -13.05 -4.63 5.82
N VAL A 217 -13.50 -4.72 4.57
CA VAL A 217 -14.33 -5.85 4.11
C VAL A 217 -13.52 -7.14 3.94
N PHE A 218 -12.30 -7.01 3.40
CA PHE A 218 -11.53 -8.16 2.93
C PHE A 218 -10.45 -8.64 3.91
N THR A 219 -10.03 -7.84 4.89
CA THR A 219 -9.06 -8.27 5.92
C THR A 219 -9.76 -8.80 7.18
N PRO A 220 -9.21 -9.84 7.84
CA PRO A 220 -9.72 -10.29 9.13
C PRO A 220 -9.44 -9.24 10.22
N GLN A 221 -10.39 -9.05 11.14
CA GLN A 221 -10.20 -8.17 12.28
C GLN A 221 -9.23 -8.82 13.28
N VAL A 222 -8.06 -8.23 13.47
CA VAL A 222 -7.09 -8.67 14.49
C VAL A 222 -7.45 -8.02 15.82
N ARG A 223 -7.70 -8.82 16.86
CA ARG A 223 -7.93 -8.37 18.24
C ARG A 223 -6.78 -8.85 19.10
N LEU A 224 -6.21 -7.94 19.89
CA LEU A 224 -5.19 -8.27 20.89
C LEU A 224 -5.89 -8.34 22.25
N ASP A 225 -5.93 -9.53 22.84
CA ASP A 225 -6.42 -9.74 24.20
C ASP A 225 -5.22 -9.70 25.17
N LEU A 226 -5.12 -8.63 25.96
CA LEU A 226 -4.01 -8.41 26.89
C LEU A 226 -4.42 -8.82 28.30
N SER A 227 -3.88 -9.93 28.77
CA SER A 227 -3.96 -10.32 30.19
C SER A 227 -2.71 -9.83 30.93
N LEU A 228 -2.84 -8.70 31.62
CA LEU A 228 -1.75 -8.15 32.44
C LEU A 228 -1.76 -8.79 33.83
N THR A 229 -0.76 -9.61 34.12
CA THR A 229 -0.53 -10.13 35.48
C THR A 229 0.55 -9.30 36.15
N TYR A 230 0.15 -8.50 37.13
CA TYR A 230 1.10 -7.71 37.92
C TYR A 230 1.70 -8.59 39.02
N MET A 231 3.02 -8.80 38.98
CA MET A 231 3.74 -9.51 40.04
C MET A 231 3.63 -8.72 41.36
N GLY A 232 3.10 -9.35 42.41
CA GLY A 232 2.97 -8.76 43.74
C GLY A 232 1.57 -8.25 44.11
N LEU A 233 0.63 -8.23 43.17
CA LEU A 233 -0.80 -7.99 43.47
C LEU A 233 -1.51 -9.33 43.62
N GLN A 234 -2.20 -9.54 44.74
CA GLN A 234 -3.09 -10.69 44.89
C GLN A 234 -4.20 -10.60 43.82
N PRO A 235 -4.54 -11.71 43.14
CA PRO A 235 -5.65 -11.71 42.19
C PRO A 235 -6.91 -11.12 42.84
N PRO A 236 -7.70 -10.31 42.13
CA PRO A 236 -8.97 -9.82 42.66
C PRO A 236 -9.78 -11.01 43.15
N LYS A 237 -10.11 -11.05 44.46
CA LYS A 237 -11.04 -12.04 44.99
C LYS A 237 -12.36 -11.81 44.28
N LEU A 238 -12.76 -12.73 43.41
CA LEU A 238 -14.11 -12.77 42.87
C LEU A 238 -15.05 -12.92 44.05
N TRP A 239 -15.81 -11.87 44.35
CA TRP A 239 -16.87 -11.96 45.35
C TRP A 239 -17.92 -12.92 44.80
N PRO A 240 -18.42 -13.88 45.59
CA PRO A 240 -19.47 -14.77 45.12
C PRO A 240 -20.69 -13.93 44.73
N GLU A 241 -21.14 -14.07 43.48
CA GLU A 241 -22.40 -13.53 42.98
C GLU A 241 -23.50 -13.93 43.98
N GLY A 242 -23.96 -12.96 44.75
CA GLY A 242 -25.02 -13.15 45.73
C GLY A 242 -26.28 -13.54 44.99
N LYS A 243 -26.78 -14.75 45.24
CA LYS A 243 -28.12 -15.17 44.83
C LYS A 243 -29.15 -14.19 45.41
N MET A 244 -29.73 -13.34 44.57
CA MET A 244 -31.06 -12.79 44.76
C MET A 244 -31.85 -12.91 43.47
N ASP A 245 -33.15 -13.09 43.65
CA ASP A 245 -34.06 -13.84 42.80
C ASP A 245 -34.36 -13.30 41.39
N LYS A 246 -34.71 -14.27 40.53
CA LYS A 246 -35.61 -14.19 39.36
C LYS A 246 -36.24 -12.81 39.03
N GLY A 247 -35.96 -12.32 37.83
CA GLY A 247 -36.78 -11.32 37.16
C GLY A 247 -36.29 -10.99 35.75
N GLU A 248 -36.80 -11.74 34.77
CA GLU A 248 -36.93 -11.43 33.34
C GLU A 248 -35.84 -10.58 32.64
N SER A 249 -35.02 -11.27 31.85
CA SER A 249 -34.23 -10.67 30.78
C SER A 249 -35.14 -10.09 29.68
N LYS A 250 -35.14 -8.77 29.53
CA LYS A 250 -35.44 -8.12 28.25
C LYS A 250 -34.20 -7.41 27.75
N GLU A 251 -33.67 -7.94 26.66
CA GLU A 251 -32.67 -7.32 25.81
C GLU A 251 -33.14 -5.92 25.37
N VAL A 252 -32.32 -4.91 25.60
CA VAL A 252 -32.39 -3.65 24.87
C VAL A 252 -31.01 -3.34 24.33
N LYS A 253 -30.94 -3.34 23.00
CA LYS A 253 -29.83 -2.88 22.16
C LYS A 253 -29.30 -1.53 22.64
N GLU A 254 -28.00 -1.45 22.87
CA GLU A 254 -27.32 -0.17 22.99
C GLU A 254 -26.87 0.28 21.58
N GLN A 255 -27.58 1.29 21.09
CA GLN A 255 -27.35 1.93 19.81
C GLN A 255 -26.56 3.22 20.08
N ALA A 256 -25.49 3.40 19.31
CA ALA A 256 -24.57 4.53 19.39
C ALA A 256 -25.27 5.89 19.25
N VAL A 257 -24.88 6.88 20.08
CA VAL A 257 -25.05 8.31 19.79
C VAL A 257 -23.84 9.09 20.34
N THR A 258 -23.27 9.92 19.45
CA THR A 258 -22.18 10.88 19.61
C THR A 258 -22.51 12.06 20.55
N PRO A 259 -21.48 12.76 21.08
CA PRO A 259 -21.63 13.74 22.16
C PRO A 259 -22.03 15.14 21.65
N GLN A 260 -22.89 15.82 22.40
CA GLN A 260 -23.06 17.27 22.34
C GLN A 260 -23.00 17.85 23.76
N GLU A 261 -22.24 18.94 23.86
CA GLU A 261 -22.01 19.78 25.03
C GLU A 261 -23.29 20.51 25.44
N GLU A 262 -23.60 20.57 26.74
CA GLU A 262 -24.34 21.69 27.33
C GLU A 262 -24.11 21.79 28.85
N GLU A 263 -24.36 22.99 29.34
CA GLU A 263 -23.73 23.66 30.47
C GLU A 263 -24.09 23.18 31.88
N LEU A 264 -23.15 23.50 32.79
CA LEU A 264 -23.31 23.84 34.20
C LEU A 264 -24.75 23.93 34.73
N GLU A 265 -25.09 23.05 35.69
CA GLU A 265 -25.88 23.45 36.85
C GLU A 265 -25.28 22.86 38.13
N THR A 266 -25.10 23.76 39.09
CA THR A 266 -24.53 23.50 40.40
C THR A 266 -25.63 22.93 41.29
N VAL A 267 -25.54 21.65 41.65
CA VAL A 267 -26.36 21.07 42.73
C VAL A 267 -25.40 20.50 43.77
N ALA A 268 -25.26 21.26 44.85
CA ALA A 268 -24.57 20.86 46.06
C ALA A 268 -25.31 19.71 46.76
N GLN A 269 -24.59 18.65 47.15
CA GLN A 269 -24.83 17.77 48.30
C GLN A 269 -23.59 16.85 48.47
N PRO A 270 -23.41 16.14 49.60
CA PRO A 270 -23.20 16.62 50.96
C PRO A 270 -21.85 16.08 51.51
N GLU A 271 -21.42 16.57 52.66
CA GLU A 271 -20.26 16.05 53.39
C GLU A 271 -20.41 14.53 53.66
N GLN A 272 -19.52 13.73 53.07
CA GLN A 272 -19.28 12.33 53.43
C GLN A 272 -17.82 12.19 53.87
N GLU A 273 -17.62 11.44 54.96
CA GLU A 273 -16.32 11.05 55.52
C GLU A 273 -15.31 10.66 54.45
N PRO A 274 -14.00 10.95 54.63
CA PRO A 274 -13.02 10.99 53.56
C PRO A 274 -12.89 9.63 52.87
N SER A 275 -13.57 9.50 51.73
CA SER A 275 -13.47 8.30 50.90
C SER A 275 -12.01 8.10 50.50
N GLN A 276 -11.56 6.84 50.40
CA GLN A 276 -10.20 6.50 50.00
C GLN A 276 -9.76 7.20 48.69
N ILE A 277 -10.74 7.54 47.85
CA ILE A 277 -10.58 8.33 46.62
C ILE A 277 -10.12 9.75 46.92
N HIS A 278 -10.69 10.44 47.91
CA HIS A 278 -10.27 11.79 48.31
C HIS A 278 -8.83 11.80 48.85
N ILE A 279 -8.44 10.77 49.61
CA ILE A 279 -7.06 10.60 50.09
C ILE A 279 -6.10 10.42 48.91
N LEU A 280 -6.45 9.56 47.94
CA LEU A 280 -5.64 9.32 46.75
C LEU A 280 -5.52 10.57 45.87
N GLN A 281 -6.62 11.30 45.67
CA GLN A 281 -6.63 12.55 44.91
C GLN A 281 -5.76 13.63 45.57
N THR A 282 -5.82 13.73 46.90
CA THR A 282 -4.97 14.65 47.66
C THR A 282 -3.50 14.27 47.53
N TYR A 283 -3.17 12.98 47.58
CA TYR A 283 -1.82 12.48 47.37
C TYR A 283 -1.29 12.77 45.96
N ILE A 284 -2.09 12.49 44.92
CA ILE A 284 -1.71 12.76 43.52
C ILE A 284 -1.48 14.27 43.33
N LYS A 285 -2.39 15.11 43.83
CA LYS A 285 -2.28 16.56 43.71
C LYS A 285 -1.06 17.11 44.45
N THR A 286 -0.77 16.62 45.65
CA THR A 286 0.42 17.04 46.40
C THR A 286 1.71 16.59 45.71
N GLN A 287 1.76 15.37 45.17
CA GLN A 287 2.92 14.88 44.43
C GLN A 287 3.15 15.68 43.15
N LEU A 288 2.11 15.97 42.37
CA LEU A 288 2.24 16.77 41.15
C LEU A 288 2.77 18.19 41.44
N ASN A 289 2.27 18.83 42.50
CA ASN A 289 2.76 20.17 42.88
C ASN A 289 4.23 20.12 43.32
N LYS A 290 4.66 19.06 44.00
CA LYS A 290 6.06 18.87 44.39
C LYS A 290 6.97 18.71 43.18
N GLU A 291 6.62 17.85 42.23
CA GLU A 291 7.41 17.63 41.01
C GLU A 291 7.46 18.90 40.15
N LEU A 292 6.34 19.64 40.05
CA LEU A 292 6.30 20.90 39.32
C LEU A 292 7.21 21.96 39.95
N GLY A 293 7.23 22.06 41.28
CA GLY A 293 8.13 22.95 42.00
C GLY A 293 9.60 22.59 41.80
N GLN A 294 9.94 21.30 41.82
CA GLN A 294 11.30 20.84 41.54
C GLN A 294 11.73 21.17 40.10
N LEU A 295 10.84 20.97 39.14
CA LEU A 295 11.11 21.29 37.73
C LEU A 295 11.32 22.80 37.53
N GLN A 296 10.49 23.64 38.14
CA GLN A 296 10.64 25.10 38.10
C GLN A 296 12.00 25.53 38.65
N GLN A 297 12.40 25.00 39.81
CA GLN A 297 13.69 25.34 40.41
C GLN A 297 14.87 24.90 39.53
N LEU A 298 14.81 23.71 38.94
CA LEU A 298 15.85 23.23 38.02
C LEU A 298 15.98 24.11 36.77
N VAL A 299 14.85 24.55 36.21
CA VAL A 299 14.82 25.45 35.05
C VAL A 299 15.42 26.82 35.43
N GLU A 300 15.07 27.38 36.58
CA GLU A 300 15.62 28.64 37.09
C GLU A 300 17.15 28.55 37.26
N GLU A 301 17.65 27.48 37.87
CA GLU A 301 19.08 27.23 38.06
C GLU A 301 19.82 27.09 36.71
N ARG A 302 19.22 26.38 35.75
CA ARG A 302 19.77 26.27 34.39
C ARG A 302 19.83 27.61 33.67
N LEU A 303 18.79 28.42 33.83
CA LEU A 303 18.70 29.73 33.20
C LEU A 303 19.75 30.68 33.80
N LYS A 304 19.86 30.72 35.12
CA LYS A 304 20.87 31.50 35.84
C LYS A 304 22.31 31.09 35.47
N ALA A 305 22.59 29.79 35.42
CA ALA A 305 23.90 29.30 34.98
C ALA A 305 24.22 29.69 33.52
N SER A 306 23.20 29.75 32.65
CA SER A 306 23.36 30.20 31.28
C SER A 306 23.64 31.70 31.18
N GLU A 307 23.00 32.50 32.03
CA GLU A 307 23.20 33.95 32.13
C GLU A 307 24.60 34.27 32.67
N GLU A 308 25.06 33.58 33.71
CA GLU A 308 26.43 33.69 34.23
C GLU A 308 27.47 33.27 33.19
N ARG A 309 27.18 32.25 32.38
CA ARG A 309 28.03 31.84 31.26
C ARG A 309 28.07 32.87 30.14
N LEU A 310 26.97 33.57 29.87
CA LEU A 310 26.92 34.63 28.86
C LEU A 310 27.62 35.89 29.34
N SER A 311 27.37 36.31 30.58
CA SER A 311 28.02 37.47 31.19
C SER A 311 29.53 37.31 31.34
N SER A 312 30.02 36.11 31.72
CA SER A 312 31.47 35.81 31.73
C SER A 312 32.10 35.88 30.33
N LYS A 313 31.38 35.47 29.28
CA LYS A 313 31.84 35.64 27.89
C LYS A 313 31.85 37.11 27.47
N LEU A 314 30.81 37.87 27.81
CA LEU A 314 30.74 39.31 27.49
C LEU A 314 31.87 40.08 28.17
N THR A 315 32.11 39.86 29.46
CA THR A 315 33.21 40.49 30.20
C THR A 315 34.60 40.11 29.68
N THR A 316 34.76 38.90 29.13
CA THR A 316 36.01 38.49 28.44
C THR A 316 36.21 39.26 27.15
N LEU A 317 35.14 39.53 26.40
CA LEU A 317 35.18 40.30 25.15
C LEU A 317 35.30 41.82 25.38
N GLU A 318 34.80 42.32 26.51
CA GLU A 318 34.85 43.73 26.89
C GLU A 318 36.21 44.14 27.50
N ARG A 319 37.08 43.17 27.81
CA ARG A 319 38.45 43.47 28.27
C ARG A 319 39.27 44.04 27.09
N PRO A 320 39.79 45.28 27.18
CA PRO A 320 40.54 45.88 26.09
C PRO A 320 41.82 45.09 25.79
N PHE A 321 42.06 44.85 24.50
CA PHE A 321 43.26 44.22 23.96
C PHE A 321 44.51 44.99 24.43
N GLN A 322 45.29 44.42 25.36
CA GLN A 322 46.67 44.86 25.57
C GLN A 322 47.58 44.08 24.61
N PRO A 323 48.28 44.75 23.66
CA PRO A 323 49.17 44.07 22.74
C PRO A 323 50.45 43.58 23.45
N PRO A 324 51.03 42.44 23.04
CA PRO A 324 52.29 41.96 23.60
C PRO A 324 53.46 42.85 23.16
N LEU A 325 54.35 43.18 24.11
CA LEU A 325 55.50 44.04 23.91
C LEU A 325 56.54 43.37 22.96
N ALA A 326 56.53 43.76 21.69
CA ALA A 326 57.55 43.38 20.72
C ALA A 326 58.83 44.21 20.94
N LYS A 327 59.88 43.60 21.51
CA LYS A 327 61.25 44.14 21.44
C LYS A 327 61.80 43.94 20.03
N GLY A 328 61.72 44.99 19.21
CA GLY A 328 62.36 45.07 17.90
C GLY A 328 63.89 45.01 18.00
N LYS A 329 64.50 44.21 17.14
CA LYS A 329 65.91 44.35 16.74
C LYS A 329 65.96 45.33 15.55
N ASN A 330 66.86 46.32 15.57
CA ASN A 330 67.94 46.50 14.57
C ASN A 330 68.57 47.92 14.52
N LYS A 331 69.89 47.92 14.29
CA LYS A 331 70.81 48.93 13.67
C LYS A 331 71.56 49.95 14.55
N THR A 332 72.80 49.58 14.85
CA THR A 332 74.07 50.20 14.38
C THR A 332 74.07 51.68 13.97
N LYS A 333 74.83 52.50 14.68
CA LYS A 333 75.98 53.25 14.12
C LYS A 333 77.00 53.52 15.20
#